data_AF-A0A804U7E8-F1
#
_entry.id   AF-A0A804U7E8-F1
#
_cell.length_a   1.000
_cell.length_b   1.000
_cell.length_c   1.000
_cell.angle_alpha   90.00
_cell.angle_beta   90.00
_cell.angle_gamma   90.00
#
_symmetry.space_group_name_H-M   'P 1'
#
loop_
_entity.id
_entity.type
_entity.pdbx_description
1 polymer ?
#
loop_
_entity_poly.entity_id
_entity_poly.type
_entity_poly.pdbx_seq_one_letter_code
_entity_poly.pdbx_strand_id
1 'polypeptide(L)'
;MIAPELAEMRRRRDERRREFADVTQRVARIQEELDLQLGGGQGQSEAHAAAVIVDVDGSDLTTTKLDELRAYLQHLQLEKESRTKKVAELVAQLHSSSLVLGMDPTEANSVVHVGADGAQVQPGDISDGAIAGLAAGIERLREIKRSRMEKLQDLLGSMLELWNLMDTPAEEQRQFQGVACNIAASEDEITEPGALSMAFISNVEAEVVRLENLKECRMKDLVVKKHEELKEIRRRARLPEDDDATVVMVFDAMDSDADRAAILEWLEVQISEAKDLEFNRKDVLEKMDRWQAALEEESWLEEYSRNENRYNVGKGTHLVLKRAEKARALVSKMPVMAEALMAKVVAWEKERGAKFEYDGEVLLDVLDDYGNARKEKEQERKRQRDQRRLLQQVQGAAAAADRDVSSPVAHPPPKNIKNVTRTLSMGGNNTSGGGSARKAAPAAARPGTPSFLKSPLSARRGGSDEGHMMASESFE
;
A
#
# COMPACT_ATOMS: atom_id res chain seq x y z
N MET A 1 -78.15 -54.68 -67.92
CA MET A 1 -77.88 -54.22 -66.53
C MET A 1 -76.41 -53.96 -66.22
N ILE A 2 -75.45 -54.66 -66.81
CA ILE A 2 -74.01 -54.61 -66.41
C ILE A 2 -73.34 -53.22 -66.54
N ALA A 3 -73.75 -52.36 -67.49
CA ALA A 3 -73.07 -51.09 -67.78
C ALA A 3 -72.94 -50.11 -66.58
N PRO A 4 -74.01 -49.78 -65.82
CA PRO A 4 -73.89 -48.92 -64.63
C PRO A 4 -72.99 -49.50 -63.53
N GLU A 5 -73.10 -50.81 -63.23
CA GLU A 5 -72.27 -51.48 -62.21
C GLU A 5 -70.78 -51.40 -62.57
N LEU A 6 -70.45 -51.60 -63.85
CA LEU A 6 -69.08 -51.54 -64.36
C LEU A 6 -68.54 -50.09 -64.38
N ALA A 7 -69.40 -49.10 -64.63
CA ALA A 7 -69.06 -47.67 -64.47
C ALA A 7 -68.81 -47.30 -63.00
N GLU A 8 -69.62 -47.80 -62.06
CA GLU A 8 -69.42 -47.57 -60.63
C GLU A 8 -68.14 -48.23 -60.11
N MET A 9 -67.84 -49.47 -60.52
CA MET A 9 -66.59 -50.14 -60.16
C MET A 9 -65.35 -49.43 -60.70
N ARG A 10 -65.43 -48.81 -61.90
CA ARG A 10 -64.37 -47.90 -62.39
C ARG A 10 -64.25 -46.67 -61.49
N ARG A 11 -65.36 -46.01 -61.13
CA ARG A 11 -65.35 -44.87 -60.21
C ARG A 11 -64.68 -45.21 -58.88
N ARG A 12 -65.10 -46.31 -58.22
CA ARG A 12 -64.54 -46.80 -56.93
C ARG A 12 -63.06 -47.22 -57.01
N ARG A 13 -62.52 -47.49 -58.20
CA ARG A 13 -61.08 -47.74 -58.44
C ARG A 13 -60.32 -46.43 -58.61
N ASP A 14 -60.88 -45.48 -59.35
CA ASP A 14 -60.26 -44.18 -59.66
C ASP A 14 -60.38 -43.18 -58.48
N GLU A 15 -61.29 -43.45 -57.56
CA GLU A 15 -61.41 -42.90 -56.20
C GLU A 15 -60.26 -43.41 -55.32
N ARG A 16 -60.11 -44.74 -55.18
CA ARG A 16 -58.96 -45.35 -54.46
C ARG A 16 -57.59 -44.94 -55.01
N ARG A 17 -57.40 -44.89 -56.33
CA ARG A 17 -56.12 -44.42 -56.93
C ARG A 17 -55.74 -43.00 -56.50
N ARG A 18 -56.72 -42.13 -56.22
CA ARG A 18 -56.47 -40.78 -55.66
C ARG A 18 -56.17 -40.82 -54.16
N GLU A 19 -56.84 -41.68 -53.39
CA GLU A 19 -56.52 -41.88 -51.97
C GLU A 19 -55.09 -42.42 -51.76
N PHE A 20 -54.66 -43.41 -52.55
CA PHE A 20 -53.28 -43.91 -52.53
C PHE A 20 -52.27 -42.82 -52.90
N ALA A 21 -52.55 -42.00 -53.93
CA ALA A 21 -51.64 -40.92 -54.34
C ALA A 21 -51.51 -39.83 -53.26
N ASP A 22 -52.62 -39.40 -52.66
CA ASP A 22 -52.66 -38.41 -51.56
C ASP A 22 -51.91 -38.89 -50.32
N VAL A 23 -52.14 -40.14 -49.88
CA VAL A 23 -51.41 -40.74 -48.75
C VAL A 23 -49.92 -40.85 -49.05
N THR A 24 -49.54 -41.34 -50.24
CA THR A 24 -48.13 -41.50 -50.63
C THR A 24 -47.41 -40.15 -50.74
N GLN A 25 -48.06 -39.12 -51.29
CA GLN A 25 -47.51 -37.76 -51.36
C GLN A 25 -47.28 -37.17 -49.95
N ARG A 26 -48.20 -37.40 -49.02
CA ARG A 26 -48.04 -36.96 -47.61
C ARG A 26 -46.93 -37.72 -46.89
N VAL A 27 -46.81 -39.03 -47.10
CA VAL A 27 -45.70 -39.85 -46.59
C VAL A 27 -44.36 -39.32 -47.10
N ALA A 28 -44.22 -39.17 -48.42
CA ALA A 28 -42.99 -38.68 -49.04
C ALA A 28 -42.59 -37.30 -48.51
N ARG A 29 -43.55 -36.38 -48.36
CA ARG A 29 -43.31 -35.06 -47.77
C ARG A 29 -42.86 -35.13 -46.31
N ILE A 30 -43.47 -35.97 -45.47
CA ILE A 30 -43.05 -36.07 -44.07
C ILE A 30 -41.68 -36.74 -43.96
N GLN A 31 -41.35 -37.70 -44.83
CA GLN A 31 -40.01 -38.30 -44.91
C GLN A 31 -38.95 -37.28 -45.36
N GLU A 32 -39.26 -36.40 -46.32
CA GLU A 32 -38.41 -35.27 -46.73
C GLU A 32 -38.22 -34.26 -45.58
N GLU A 33 -39.30 -33.89 -44.89
CA GLU A 33 -39.27 -33.01 -43.71
C GLU A 33 -38.56 -33.61 -42.47
N LEU A 34 -38.23 -34.91 -42.48
CA LEU A 34 -37.47 -35.62 -41.44
C LEU A 34 -36.06 -36.03 -41.92
N ASP A 35 -35.69 -35.71 -43.17
CA ASP A 35 -34.51 -36.16 -43.92
C ASP A 35 -34.29 -37.70 -43.95
N LEU A 36 -35.38 -38.46 -43.93
CA LEU A 36 -35.37 -39.93 -43.98
C LEU A 36 -35.06 -40.50 -45.38
N GLN A 37 -34.91 -39.65 -46.40
CA GLN A 37 -34.74 -40.06 -47.80
C GLN A 37 -33.29 -40.03 -48.30
N LEU A 38 -32.37 -39.36 -47.60
CA LEU A 38 -30.97 -39.17 -48.04
C LEU A 38 -29.96 -39.74 -47.02
N GLY A 39 -30.21 -40.98 -46.56
CA GLY A 39 -29.31 -41.77 -45.70
C GLY A 39 -28.00 -42.20 -46.38
N GLY A 40 -27.19 -41.25 -46.84
CA GLY A 40 -25.87 -41.43 -47.45
C GLY A 40 -24.77 -41.76 -46.43
N GLY A 41 -25.06 -42.60 -45.43
CA GLY A 41 -24.14 -42.95 -44.34
C GLY A 41 -24.23 -44.44 -43.99
N GLN A 42 -23.08 -45.12 -43.90
CA GLN A 42 -23.04 -46.56 -43.70
C GLN A 42 -23.37 -46.98 -42.26
N GLY A 43 -24.60 -47.44 -42.05
CA GLY A 43 -24.90 -48.48 -41.08
C GLY A 43 -25.76 -48.09 -39.88
N GLN A 44 -27.06 -48.42 -39.96
CA GLN A 44 -27.71 -49.22 -38.92
C GLN A 44 -29.03 -49.85 -39.41
N SER A 45 -29.31 -51.06 -38.89
CA SER A 45 -30.57 -51.81 -38.97
C SER A 45 -31.23 -52.03 -40.35
N GLU A 46 -31.02 -53.22 -40.92
CA GLU A 46 -31.71 -53.71 -42.13
C GLU A 46 -33.26 -53.70 -42.02
N ALA A 47 -33.81 -53.61 -40.81
CA ALA A 47 -35.25 -53.57 -40.56
C ALA A 47 -35.93 -52.27 -41.03
N HIS A 48 -35.23 -51.13 -41.05
CA HIS A 48 -35.81 -49.85 -41.49
C HIS A 48 -35.69 -49.61 -43.01
N ALA A 49 -34.66 -50.19 -43.66
CA ALA A 49 -34.45 -50.06 -45.11
C ALA A 49 -35.62 -50.60 -45.95
N ALA A 50 -36.38 -51.56 -45.40
CA ALA A 50 -37.53 -52.18 -46.07
C ALA A 50 -38.74 -51.24 -46.31
N ALA A 51 -38.76 -50.03 -45.73
CA ALA A 51 -39.88 -49.08 -45.84
C ALA A 51 -39.62 -47.89 -46.77
N VAL A 52 -38.37 -47.69 -47.24
CA VAL A 52 -37.95 -46.44 -47.91
C VAL A 52 -38.45 -46.35 -49.36
N ILE A 53 -38.65 -47.48 -50.04
CA ILE A 53 -39.39 -47.49 -51.30
C ILE A 53 -40.82 -47.91 -51.00
N VAL A 54 -41.72 -46.92 -50.94
CA VAL A 54 -43.16 -47.16 -51.15
C VAL A 54 -43.36 -47.43 -52.64
N ASP A 55 -42.86 -48.58 -53.10
CA ASP A 55 -43.20 -49.12 -54.40
C ASP A 55 -44.65 -49.58 -54.30
N VAL A 56 -45.55 -48.65 -54.58
CA VAL A 56 -46.94 -48.99 -54.89
C VAL A 56 -46.88 -49.74 -56.22
N ASP A 57 -46.68 -51.06 -56.14
CA ASP A 57 -46.95 -51.98 -57.23
C ASP A 57 -48.33 -51.56 -57.78
N GLY A 58 -48.32 -50.94 -58.96
CA GLY A 58 -49.47 -50.17 -59.47
C GLY A 58 -50.72 -51.01 -59.75
N SER A 59 -50.60 -52.31 -59.48
CA SER A 59 -51.59 -53.38 -59.47
C SER A 59 -52.42 -53.44 -58.18
N ASP A 60 -51.83 -53.23 -57.00
CA ASP A 60 -52.51 -53.43 -55.71
C ASP A 60 -53.27 -52.17 -55.28
N LEU A 61 -54.60 -52.32 -55.19
CA LEU A 61 -55.55 -51.32 -54.70
C LEU A 61 -56.48 -51.93 -53.63
N THR A 62 -55.96 -52.90 -52.86
CA THR A 62 -56.64 -53.46 -51.69
C THR A 62 -56.84 -52.40 -50.60
N THR A 63 -57.90 -52.57 -49.80
CA THR A 63 -58.15 -51.69 -48.65
C THR A 63 -57.12 -51.91 -47.55
N THR A 64 -56.68 -53.15 -47.33
CA THR A 64 -55.61 -53.51 -46.40
C THR A 64 -54.32 -52.74 -46.66
N LYS A 65 -53.85 -52.67 -47.91
CA LYS A 65 -52.63 -51.92 -48.26
C LYS A 65 -52.80 -50.41 -48.06
N LEU A 66 -54.00 -49.87 -48.31
CA LEU A 66 -54.31 -48.47 -48.05
C LEU A 66 -54.36 -48.15 -46.55
N ASP A 67 -54.89 -49.05 -45.74
CA ASP A 67 -55.01 -48.89 -44.28
C ASP A 67 -53.65 -49.10 -43.59
N GLU A 68 -52.77 -49.96 -44.12
CA GLU A 68 -51.35 -50.02 -43.75
C GLU A 68 -50.63 -48.68 -44.01
N LEU A 69 -50.80 -48.09 -45.21
CA LEU A 69 -50.19 -46.79 -45.54
C LEU A 69 -50.76 -45.65 -44.68
N ARG A 70 -52.05 -45.71 -44.30
CA ARG A 70 -52.65 -44.78 -43.34
C ARG A 70 -52.06 -44.92 -41.94
N ALA A 71 -51.82 -46.14 -41.47
CA ALA A 71 -51.18 -46.39 -40.18
C ALA A 71 -49.71 -45.91 -40.18
N TYR A 72 -48.97 -46.14 -41.27
CA TYR A 72 -47.61 -45.63 -41.42
C TYR A 72 -47.56 -44.08 -41.47
N LEU A 73 -48.49 -43.46 -42.18
CA LEU A 73 -48.66 -41.99 -42.18
C LEU A 73 -48.96 -41.45 -40.77
N GLN A 74 -49.81 -42.12 -39.99
CA GLN A 74 -50.07 -41.73 -38.59
C GLN A 74 -48.83 -41.87 -37.70
N HIS A 75 -48.02 -42.92 -37.89
CA HIS A 75 -46.74 -43.06 -37.19
C HIS A 75 -45.77 -41.91 -37.53
N LEU A 76 -45.62 -41.57 -38.81
CA LEU A 76 -44.76 -40.46 -39.23
C LEU A 76 -45.24 -39.09 -38.70
N GLN A 77 -46.55 -38.90 -38.58
CA GLN A 77 -47.13 -37.70 -37.94
C GLN A 77 -46.78 -37.62 -36.45
N LEU A 78 -46.95 -38.71 -35.70
CA LEU A 78 -46.58 -38.78 -34.27
C LEU A 78 -45.07 -38.61 -34.04
N GLU A 79 -44.24 -39.16 -34.93
CA GLU A 79 -42.79 -38.95 -34.89
C GLU A 79 -42.45 -37.47 -35.14
N LYS A 80 -43.03 -36.85 -36.15
CA LYS A 80 -42.83 -35.42 -36.45
C LYS A 80 -43.24 -34.53 -35.28
N GLU A 81 -44.38 -34.80 -34.64
CA GLU A 81 -44.83 -34.08 -33.44
C GLU A 81 -43.84 -34.24 -32.28
N SER A 82 -43.35 -35.47 -32.05
CA SER A 82 -42.33 -35.78 -31.05
C SER A 82 -41.01 -35.04 -31.29
N ARG A 83 -40.47 -35.09 -32.52
CA ARG A 83 -39.23 -34.38 -32.91
C ARG A 83 -39.38 -32.86 -32.81
N THR A 84 -40.52 -32.32 -33.25
CA THR A 84 -40.81 -30.88 -33.17
C THR A 84 -40.86 -30.42 -31.71
N LYS A 85 -41.52 -31.18 -30.83
CA LYS A 85 -41.49 -30.93 -29.37
C LYS A 85 -40.06 -31.00 -28.84
N LYS A 86 -39.26 -31.98 -29.28
CA LYS A 86 -37.89 -32.16 -28.79
C LYS A 86 -36.96 -31.02 -29.20
N VAL A 87 -37.05 -30.53 -30.44
CA VAL A 87 -36.32 -29.35 -30.91
C VAL A 87 -36.72 -28.11 -30.09
N ALA A 88 -38.02 -27.91 -29.80
CA ALA A 88 -38.47 -26.80 -28.96
C ALA A 88 -37.92 -26.87 -27.52
N GLU A 89 -37.88 -28.06 -26.90
CA GLU A 89 -37.23 -28.27 -25.59
C GLU A 89 -35.73 -27.92 -25.61
N LEU A 90 -35.01 -28.36 -26.65
CA LEU A 90 -33.57 -28.10 -26.79
C LEU A 90 -33.28 -26.61 -27.05
N VAL A 91 -34.05 -25.95 -27.92
CA VAL A 91 -33.91 -24.51 -28.16
C VAL A 91 -34.21 -23.68 -26.90
N ALA A 92 -35.20 -24.09 -26.09
CA ALA A 92 -35.45 -23.45 -24.80
C ALA A 92 -34.28 -23.62 -23.80
N GLN A 93 -33.69 -24.82 -23.73
CA GLN A 93 -32.50 -25.05 -22.91
C GLN A 93 -31.31 -24.21 -23.38
N LEU A 94 -31.01 -24.22 -24.68
CA LEU A 94 -29.96 -23.41 -25.31
C LEU A 94 -30.11 -21.93 -24.96
N HIS A 95 -31.33 -21.39 -25.07
CA HIS A 95 -31.61 -19.99 -24.75
C HIS A 95 -31.44 -19.68 -23.26
N SER A 96 -31.87 -20.58 -22.36
CA SER A 96 -31.65 -20.38 -20.92
C SER A 96 -30.16 -20.38 -20.55
N SER A 97 -29.36 -21.28 -21.14
CA SER A 97 -27.90 -21.29 -20.97
C SER A 97 -27.24 -20.03 -21.55
N SER A 98 -27.65 -19.58 -22.74
CA SER A 98 -27.08 -18.36 -23.35
C SER A 98 -27.37 -17.11 -22.53
N LEU A 99 -28.57 -17.00 -21.93
CA LEU A 99 -28.93 -15.90 -21.05
C LEU A 99 -28.04 -15.84 -19.81
N VAL A 100 -27.83 -16.96 -19.11
CA VAL A 100 -26.94 -16.99 -17.91
C VAL A 100 -25.49 -16.64 -18.29
N LEU A 101 -25.02 -17.14 -19.43
CA LEU A 101 -23.69 -16.84 -19.98
C LEU A 101 -23.58 -15.43 -20.57
N GLY A 102 -24.67 -14.65 -20.63
CA GLY A 102 -24.72 -13.33 -21.26
C GLY A 102 -24.30 -13.32 -22.74
N MET A 103 -24.46 -14.45 -23.44
CA MET A 103 -24.07 -14.60 -24.84
C MET A 103 -25.22 -14.15 -25.76
N ASP A 104 -24.87 -13.47 -26.85
CA ASP A 104 -25.87 -13.02 -27.82
C ASP A 104 -26.42 -14.20 -28.67
N PRO A 105 -27.57 -14.04 -29.35
CA PRO A 105 -28.16 -15.13 -30.15
C PRO A 105 -27.29 -15.62 -31.30
N THR A 106 -26.36 -14.80 -31.80
CA THR A 106 -25.41 -15.17 -32.87
C THR A 106 -24.23 -15.94 -32.32
N GLU A 107 -23.69 -15.55 -31.16
CA GLU A 107 -22.68 -16.31 -30.42
C GLU A 107 -23.22 -17.68 -30.00
N ALA A 108 -24.40 -17.71 -29.38
CA ALA A 108 -25.06 -18.95 -28.97
C ALA A 108 -25.35 -19.88 -30.15
N ASN A 109 -25.83 -19.34 -31.28
CA ASN A 109 -26.01 -20.14 -32.49
C ASN A 109 -24.68 -20.62 -33.09
N SER A 110 -23.58 -19.86 -32.99
CA SER A 110 -22.26 -20.31 -33.46
C SER A 110 -21.76 -21.54 -32.70
N VAL A 111 -22.04 -21.62 -31.38
CA VAL A 111 -21.74 -22.80 -30.56
C VAL A 111 -22.55 -24.03 -30.99
N VAL A 112 -23.76 -23.85 -31.54
CA VAL A 112 -24.53 -24.94 -32.17
C VAL A 112 -23.97 -25.31 -33.56
N HIS A 113 -23.68 -24.31 -34.40
CA HIS A 113 -23.37 -24.49 -35.83
C HIS A 113 -22.06 -25.22 -36.11
N VAL A 114 -21.14 -25.33 -35.14
CA VAL A 114 -19.99 -26.23 -35.26
C VAL A 114 -20.45 -27.67 -35.02
N GLY A 115 -21.09 -28.27 -36.03
CA GLY A 115 -21.24 -29.72 -36.19
C GLY A 115 -20.01 -30.33 -36.85
N ALA A 116 -19.82 -31.65 -36.75
CA ALA A 116 -18.59 -32.33 -37.16
C ALA A 116 -18.22 -32.13 -38.66
N ASP A 117 -19.21 -32.08 -39.55
CA ASP A 117 -19.01 -31.90 -40.99
C ASP A 117 -19.19 -30.44 -41.49
N GLY A 118 -19.38 -29.48 -40.58
CA GLY A 118 -19.52 -28.06 -40.92
C GLY A 118 -20.79 -27.68 -41.71
N ALA A 119 -21.77 -28.60 -41.83
CA ALA A 119 -23.03 -28.37 -42.51
C ALA A 119 -23.93 -27.38 -41.73
N GLN A 120 -24.55 -26.44 -42.46
CA GLN A 120 -25.36 -25.37 -41.86
C GLN A 120 -26.80 -25.84 -41.60
N VAL A 121 -27.06 -26.30 -40.36
CA VAL A 121 -28.41 -26.66 -39.89
C VAL A 121 -29.34 -25.43 -39.96
N GLN A 122 -30.44 -25.53 -40.71
CA GLN A 122 -31.38 -24.41 -40.84
C GLN A 122 -32.29 -24.29 -39.60
N PRO A 123 -32.64 -23.05 -39.18
CA PRO A 123 -33.52 -22.82 -38.04
C PRO A 123 -34.94 -23.34 -38.34
N GLY A 124 -35.30 -24.47 -37.73
CA GLY A 124 -36.58 -25.15 -37.94
C GLY A 124 -36.46 -26.57 -38.50
N ASP A 125 -35.25 -27.05 -38.80
CA ASP A 125 -35.01 -28.45 -39.14
C ASP A 125 -35.30 -29.39 -37.96
N ILE A 126 -35.84 -30.58 -38.27
CA ILE A 126 -36.20 -31.67 -37.33
C ILE A 126 -35.52 -33.00 -37.70
N SER A 127 -34.53 -32.97 -38.60
CA SER A 127 -33.61 -34.08 -38.87
C SER A 127 -32.89 -34.55 -37.59
N ASP A 128 -32.44 -35.81 -37.57
CA ASP A 128 -31.67 -36.33 -36.43
C ASP A 128 -30.31 -35.62 -36.29
N GLY A 129 -29.75 -35.14 -37.41
CA GLY A 129 -28.55 -34.30 -37.42
C GLY A 129 -28.76 -32.94 -36.73
N ALA A 130 -29.89 -32.27 -36.97
CA ALA A 130 -30.25 -31.03 -36.30
C ALA A 130 -30.43 -31.22 -34.78
N ILE A 131 -31.12 -32.29 -34.39
CA ILE A 131 -31.35 -32.64 -32.97
C ILE A 131 -30.01 -32.96 -32.26
N ALA A 132 -29.13 -33.73 -32.91
CA ALA A 132 -27.80 -34.04 -32.38
C ALA A 132 -26.90 -32.80 -32.29
N GLY A 133 -26.92 -31.93 -33.30
CA GLY A 133 -26.18 -30.66 -33.30
C GLY A 133 -26.61 -29.72 -32.18
N LEU A 134 -27.92 -29.57 -31.96
CA LEU A 134 -28.49 -28.81 -30.83
C LEU A 134 -28.05 -29.39 -29.48
N ALA A 135 -28.14 -30.71 -29.30
CA ALA A 135 -27.71 -31.37 -28.05
C ALA A 135 -26.21 -31.16 -27.78
N ALA A 136 -25.36 -31.31 -28.80
CA ALA A 136 -23.92 -31.05 -28.70
C ALA A 136 -23.59 -29.56 -28.47
N GLY A 137 -24.40 -28.64 -29.00
CA GLY A 137 -24.29 -27.20 -28.69
C GLY A 137 -24.61 -26.89 -27.24
N ILE A 138 -25.69 -27.45 -26.68
CA ILE A 138 -26.09 -27.28 -25.28
C ILE A 138 -25.02 -27.81 -24.33
N GLU A 139 -24.44 -28.98 -24.61
CA GLU A 139 -23.40 -29.55 -23.74
C GLU A 139 -22.10 -28.71 -23.74
N ARG A 140 -21.76 -28.09 -24.88
CA ARG A 140 -20.68 -27.10 -24.95
C ARG A 140 -20.99 -25.84 -24.15
N LEU A 141 -22.25 -25.37 -24.12
CA LEU A 141 -22.65 -24.28 -23.23
C LEU A 141 -22.58 -24.69 -21.74
N ARG A 142 -22.86 -25.95 -21.37
CA ARG A 142 -22.62 -26.45 -20.00
C ARG A 142 -21.15 -26.43 -19.62
N GLU A 143 -20.25 -26.88 -20.50
CA GLU A 143 -18.81 -26.83 -20.25
C GLU A 143 -18.32 -25.38 -20.05
N ILE A 144 -18.76 -24.44 -20.90
CA ILE A 144 -18.47 -23.01 -20.74
C ILE A 144 -19.08 -22.46 -19.44
N LYS A 145 -20.29 -22.92 -19.06
CA LYS A 145 -20.94 -22.53 -17.80
C LYS A 145 -20.13 -22.97 -16.58
N ARG A 146 -19.73 -24.25 -16.52
CA ARG A 146 -18.90 -24.80 -15.43
C ARG A 146 -17.54 -24.10 -15.35
N SER A 147 -16.83 -23.94 -16.46
CA SER A 147 -15.52 -23.27 -16.47
C SER A 147 -15.60 -21.79 -16.05
N ARG A 148 -16.63 -21.05 -16.47
CA ARG A 148 -16.85 -19.67 -16.03
C ARG A 148 -17.29 -19.57 -14.56
N MET A 149 -18.06 -20.54 -14.08
CA MET A 149 -18.51 -20.63 -12.69
C MET A 149 -17.35 -20.93 -11.74
N GLU A 150 -16.48 -21.89 -12.09
CA GLU A 150 -15.25 -22.23 -11.36
C GLU A 150 -14.35 -20.99 -11.23
N LYS A 151 -14.02 -20.32 -12.35
CA LYS A 151 -13.26 -19.05 -12.32
C LYS A 151 -13.94 -17.98 -11.45
N LEU A 152 -15.26 -17.86 -11.48
CA LEU A 152 -15.97 -16.90 -10.64
C LEU A 152 -15.86 -17.27 -9.14
N GLN A 153 -15.97 -18.55 -8.79
CA GLN A 153 -15.84 -19.02 -7.41
C GLN A 153 -14.42 -18.78 -6.86
N ASP A 154 -13.39 -19.05 -7.65
CA ASP A 154 -11.99 -18.73 -7.31
C ASP A 154 -11.81 -17.21 -7.06
N LEU A 155 -12.27 -16.36 -7.99
CA LEU A 155 -12.16 -14.91 -7.87
C LEU A 155 -12.91 -14.36 -6.64
N LEU A 156 -14.12 -14.86 -6.37
CA LEU A 156 -14.90 -14.47 -5.19
C LEU A 156 -14.24 -14.95 -3.89
N GLY A 157 -13.55 -16.10 -3.91
CA GLY A 157 -12.71 -16.58 -2.82
C GLY A 157 -11.55 -15.63 -2.51
N SER A 158 -10.70 -15.34 -3.51
CA SER A 158 -9.59 -14.39 -3.39
C SER A 158 -10.06 -12.99 -2.94
N MET A 159 -11.19 -12.51 -3.47
CA MET A 159 -11.78 -11.24 -3.05
C MET A 159 -12.20 -11.23 -1.57
N LEU A 160 -12.79 -12.33 -1.08
CA LEU A 160 -13.18 -12.48 0.32
C LEU A 160 -11.95 -12.57 1.25
N GLU A 161 -10.89 -13.27 0.85
CA GLU A 161 -9.62 -13.29 1.59
C GLU A 161 -9.00 -11.89 1.67
N LEU A 162 -8.96 -11.16 0.54
CA LEU A 162 -8.45 -9.79 0.49
C LEU A 162 -9.30 -8.83 1.34
N TRP A 163 -10.64 -8.93 1.33
CA TRP A 163 -11.50 -8.12 2.20
C TRP A 163 -11.23 -8.36 3.69
N ASN A 164 -11.04 -9.61 4.10
CA ASN A 164 -10.72 -9.98 5.48
C ASN A 164 -9.31 -9.53 5.89
N LEU A 165 -8.33 -9.60 4.98
CA LEU A 165 -6.95 -9.15 5.23
C LEU A 165 -6.83 -7.62 5.32
N MET A 166 -7.69 -6.89 4.59
CA MET A 166 -7.58 -5.43 4.41
C MET A 166 -8.58 -4.62 5.23
N ASP A 167 -9.40 -5.28 6.07
CA ASP A 167 -10.54 -4.69 6.79
C ASP A 167 -11.44 -3.84 5.86
N THR A 168 -11.74 -4.36 4.66
CA THR A 168 -12.47 -3.60 3.63
C THR A 168 -13.89 -3.25 4.10
N PRO A 169 -14.29 -1.96 4.09
CA PRO A 169 -15.56 -1.52 4.70
C PRO A 169 -16.79 -2.06 3.95
N ALA A 170 -17.88 -2.27 4.70
CA ALA A 170 -19.12 -2.85 4.18
C ALA A 170 -19.79 -2.01 3.07
N GLU A 171 -19.47 -0.71 2.98
CA GLU A 171 -19.85 0.17 1.86
C GLU A 171 -19.22 -0.27 0.54
N GLU A 172 -17.93 -0.62 0.52
CA GLU A 172 -17.22 -1.12 -0.68
C GLU A 172 -17.69 -2.54 -1.01
N GLN A 173 -17.77 -3.43 -0.01
CA GLN A 173 -18.24 -4.81 -0.20
C GLN A 173 -19.64 -4.89 -0.82
N ARG A 174 -20.53 -3.92 -0.53
CA ARG A 174 -21.95 -3.93 -0.94
C ARG A 174 -22.15 -4.10 -2.44
N GLN A 175 -21.23 -3.59 -3.26
CA GLN A 175 -21.29 -3.71 -4.72
C GLN A 175 -21.18 -5.18 -5.20
N PHE A 176 -20.60 -6.06 -4.37
CA PHE A 176 -20.36 -7.47 -4.68
C PHE A 176 -21.04 -8.44 -3.69
N GLN A 177 -21.67 -7.95 -2.61
CA GLN A 177 -22.43 -8.80 -1.67
C GLN A 177 -23.55 -9.62 -2.33
N GLY A 178 -24.20 -9.07 -3.35
CA GLY A 178 -25.26 -9.76 -4.10
C GLY A 178 -24.79 -10.97 -4.92
N VAL A 179 -23.47 -11.17 -5.08
CA VAL A 179 -22.86 -12.26 -5.84
C VAL A 179 -21.93 -13.13 -5.00
N ALA A 180 -21.60 -12.72 -3.77
CA ALA A 180 -20.83 -13.52 -2.82
C ALA A 180 -21.53 -14.84 -2.42
N CYS A 181 -22.86 -14.93 -2.57
CA CYS A 181 -23.61 -16.18 -2.45
C CYS A 181 -23.20 -17.24 -3.49
N ASN A 182 -22.70 -16.84 -4.66
CA ASN A 182 -22.33 -17.75 -5.74
C ASN A 182 -21.06 -18.56 -5.43
N ILE A 183 -20.29 -18.21 -4.40
CA ILE A 183 -19.11 -18.96 -3.91
C ILE A 183 -19.44 -20.45 -3.67
N ALA A 184 -20.64 -20.73 -3.16
CA ALA A 184 -21.07 -22.08 -2.79
C ALA A 184 -22.29 -22.59 -3.60
N ALA A 185 -22.69 -21.87 -4.65
CA ALA A 185 -23.81 -22.26 -5.49
C ALA A 185 -23.48 -23.50 -6.34
N SER A 186 -24.51 -24.26 -6.72
CA SER A 186 -24.41 -25.33 -7.73
C SER A 186 -24.69 -24.84 -9.16
N GLU A 187 -24.35 -25.63 -10.19
CA GLU A 187 -24.57 -25.24 -11.60
C GLU A 187 -26.05 -24.93 -11.85
N ASP A 188 -26.98 -25.71 -11.27
CA ASP A 188 -28.42 -25.54 -11.46
C ASP A 188 -29.01 -24.33 -10.69
N GLU A 189 -28.31 -23.81 -9.68
CA GLU A 189 -28.73 -22.63 -8.92
C GLU A 189 -28.43 -21.32 -9.67
N ILE A 190 -27.31 -21.28 -10.42
CA ILE A 190 -26.94 -20.09 -11.21
C ILE A 190 -27.83 -20.01 -12.46
N THR A 191 -28.96 -19.31 -12.28
CA THR A 191 -30.04 -19.12 -13.27
C THR A 191 -30.26 -17.66 -13.66
N GLU A 192 -29.60 -16.70 -12.98
CA GLU A 192 -29.76 -15.29 -13.27
C GLU A 192 -29.12 -14.87 -14.62
N PRO A 193 -29.81 -14.11 -15.48
CA PRO A 193 -29.26 -13.64 -16.75
C PRO A 193 -27.99 -12.80 -16.56
N GLY A 194 -26.93 -13.14 -17.29
CA GLY A 194 -25.65 -12.44 -17.27
C GLY A 194 -24.74 -12.75 -16.08
N ALA A 195 -25.17 -13.56 -15.11
CA ALA A 195 -24.38 -13.90 -13.92
C ALA A 195 -23.06 -14.63 -14.21
N LEU A 196 -22.94 -15.27 -15.37
CA LEU A 196 -21.69 -15.85 -15.89
C LEU A 196 -21.28 -15.21 -17.22
N SER A 197 -21.59 -13.93 -17.42
CA SER A 197 -21.11 -13.15 -18.56
C SER A 197 -19.64 -12.76 -18.42
N MET A 198 -18.94 -12.65 -19.56
CA MET A 198 -17.52 -12.24 -19.57
C MET A 198 -17.33 -10.84 -18.98
N ALA A 199 -18.26 -9.91 -19.22
CA ALA A 199 -18.20 -8.56 -18.65
C ALA A 199 -18.35 -8.57 -17.12
N PHE A 200 -19.23 -9.41 -16.57
CA PHE A 200 -19.39 -9.56 -15.13
C PHE A 200 -18.16 -10.20 -14.47
N ILE A 201 -17.64 -11.30 -15.03
CA ILE A 201 -16.43 -11.96 -14.51
C ILE A 201 -15.23 -11.01 -14.57
N SER A 202 -15.05 -10.28 -15.68
CA SER A 202 -14.00 -9.27 -15.83
C SER A 202 -14.12 -8.12 -14.81
N ASN A 203 -15.33 -7.78 -14.35
CA ASN A 203 -15.55 -6.78 -13.31
C ASN A 203 -15.17 -7.28 -11.90
N VAL A 204 -15.41 -8.56 -11.59
CA VAL A 204 -14.93 -9.18 -10.33
C VAL A 204 -13.41 -9.34 -10.36
N GLU A 205 -12.85 -9.77 -11.49
CA GLU A 205 -11.41 -9.88 -11.74
C GLU A 205 -10.69 -8.54 -11.58
N ALA A 206 -11.27 -7.45 -12.09
CA ALA A 206 -10.73 -6.10 -11.91
C ALA A 206 -10.77 -5.62 -10.45
N GLU A 207 -11.77 -6.05 -9.65
CA GLU A 207 -11.83 -5.72 -8.21
C GLU A 207 -10.81 -6.50 -7.39
N VAL A 208 -10.59 -7.78 -7.69
CA VAL A 208 -9.49 -8.57 -7.09
C VAL A 208 -8.15 -7.87 -7.36
N VAL A 209 -7.86 -7.53 -8.62
CA VAL A 209 -6.64 -6.81 -8.99
C VAL A 209 -6.56 -5.44 -8.30
N ARG A 210 -7.66 -4.70 -8.14
CA ARG A 210 -7.68 -3.44 -7.37
C ARG A 210 -7.26 -3.66 -5.91
N LEU A 211 -7.79 -4.70 -5.27
CA LEU A 211 -7.50 -5.03 -3.87
C LEU A 211 -6.07 -5.53 -3.68
N GLU A 212 -5.52 -6.30 -4.62
CA GLU A 212 -4.12 -6.73 -4.63
C GLU A 212 -3.15 -5.54 -4.75
N ASN A 213 -3.39 -4.63 -5.70
CA ASN A 213 -2.61 -3.39 -5.82
C ASN A 213 -2.72 -2.53 -4.55
N LEU A 214 -3.93 -2.41 -3.97
CA LEU A 214 -4.12 -1.67 -2.72
C LEU A 214 -3.36 -2.30 -1.54
N LYS A 215 -3.29 -3.63 -1.48
CA LYS A 215 -2.48 -4.38 -0.49
C LYS A 215 -1.00 -4.07 -0.67
N GLU A 216 -0.47 -4.15 -1.90
CA GLU A 216 0.93 -3.79 -2.18
C GLU A 216 1.25 -2.37 -1.74
N CYS A 217 0.42 -1.39 -2.15
CA CYS A 217 0.58 0.00 -1.74
C CYS A 217 0.61 0.15 -0.22
N ARG A 218 -0.34 -0.47 0.51
CA ARG A 218 -0.36 -0.42 1.99
C ARG A 218 0.87 -1.08 2.62
N MET A 219 1.40 -2.16 2.06
CA MET A 219 2.61 -2.81 2.55
C MET A 219 3.86 -1.94 2.34
N LYS A 220 4.03 -1.35 1.15
CA LYS A 220 5.12 -0.39 0.86
C LYS A 220 5.03 0.82 1.79
N ASP A 221 3.84 1.38 1.98
CA ASP A 221 3.54 2.45 2.95
C ASP A 221 3.94 2.08 4.40
N LEU A 222 3.71 0.82 4.82
CA LEU A 222 4.00 0.35 6.16
C LEU A 222 5.51 0.15 6.38
N VAL A 223 6.24 -0.36 5.38
CA VAL A 223 7.70 -0.47 5.39
C VAL A 223 8.34 0.91 5.58
N VAL A 224 7.91 1.91 4.81
CA VAL A 224 8.41 3.29 4.94
C VAL A 224 8.13 3.85 6.34
N LYS A 225 6.90 3.72 6.86
CA LYS A 225 6.54 4.21 8.20
C LYS A 225 7.33 3.53 9.33
N LYS A 226 7.61 2.23 9.21
CA LYS A 226 8.47 1.48 10.15
C LYS A 226 9.92 1.95 10.07
N HIS A 227 10.44 2.21 8.88
CA HIS A 227 11.78 2.77 8.71
C HIS A 227 11.89 4.21 9.28
N GLU A 228 10.87 5.05 9.09
CA GLU A 228 10.79 6.38 9.72
C GLU A 228 10.70 6.28 11.26
N GLU A 229 9.94 5.33 11.81
CA GLU A 229 9.92 5.05 13.24
C GLU A 229 11.34 4.71 13.76
N LEU A 230 12.05 3.80 13.06
CA LEU A 230 13.42 3.41 13.39
C LEU A 230 14.39 4.61 13.36
N LYS A 231 14.33 5.45 12.32
CA LYS A 231 15.13 6.69 12.22
C LYS A 231 14.85 7.62 13.41
N GLU A 232 13.59 7.88 13.73
CA GLU A 232 13.22 8.78 14.83
C GLU A 232 13.65 8.22 16.21
N ILE A 233 13.64 6.90 16.40
CA ILE A 233 14.21 6.27 17.61
C ILE A 233 15.73 6.46 17.66
N ARG A 234 16.45 6.12 16.59
CA ARG A 234 17.92 6.26 16.51
C ARG A 234 18.37 7.72 16.71
N ARG A 235 17.66 8.67 16.11
CA ARG A 235 17.87 10.12 16.23
C ARG A 235 17.64 10.61 17.66
N ARG A 236 16.61 10.13 18.37
CA ARG A 236 16.40 10.40 19.81
C ARG A 236 17.46 9.74 20.69
N ALA A 237 17.89 8.53 20.33
CA ALA A 237 18.97 7.80 21.00
C ALA A 237 20.37 8.37 20.71
N ARG A 238 20.53 9.35 19.81
CA ARG A 238 21.82 9.96 19.42
C ARG A 238 22.82 8.97 18.83
N LEU A 239 22.30 8.01 18.06
CA LEU A 239 23.07 7.05 17.27
C LEU A 239 23.36 7.63 15.87
N PRO A 240 24.37 7.12 15.13
CA PRO A 240 24.58 7.47 13.74
C PRO A 240 23.35 7.21 12.85
N GLU A 241 23.21 8.00 11.79
CA GLU A 241 22.24 7.78 10.72
C GLU A 241 22.88 6.84 9.67
N ASP A 242 22.10 5.88 9.15
CA ASP A 242 22.55 4.98 8.07
C ASP A 242 22.47 5.71 6.70
N ASP A 243 23.25 5.26 5.70
CA ASP A 243 23.21 5.81 4.34
C ASP A 243 21.83 5.58 3.68
N ASP A 244 20.99 6.61 3.72
CA ASP A 244 19.55 6.51 3.41
C ASP A 244 19.26 6.05 1.97
N ALA A 245 20.13 6.43 1.02
CA ALA A 245 19.96 6.13 -0.39
C ALA A 245 20.07 4.63 -0.74
N THR A 246 20.87 3.85 0.01
CA THR A 246 20.98 2.40 -0.24
C THR A 246 19.82 1.65 0.39
N VAL A 247 19.36 2.05 1.58
CA VAL A 247 18.22 1.42 2.26
C VAL A 247 16.93 1.61 1.47
N VAL A 248 16.65 2.83 0.99
CA VAL A 248 15.45 3.11 0.19
C VAL A 248 15.46 2.35 -1.14
N MET A 249 16.58 2.30 -1.86
CA MET A 249 16.66 1.52 -3.11
C MET A 249 16.50 0.00 -2.89
N VAL A 250 16.89 -0.53 -1.73
CA VAL A 250 16.67 -1.95 -1.40
C VAL A 250 15.19 -2.25 -1.13
N PHE A 251 14.43 -1.31 -0.53
CA PHE A 251 12.98 -1.48 -0.35
C PHE A 251 12.19 -1.33 -1.66
N ASP A 252 12.58 -0.40 -2.53
CA ASP A 252 11.89 -0.16 -3.81
C ASP A 252 12.11 -1.30 -4.83
N ALA A 253 13.21 -2.05 -4.68
CA ALA A 253 13.56 -3.22 -5.52
C ALA A 253 12.95 -4.55 -5.05
N MET A 254 12.02 -4.56 -4.07
CA MET A 254 11.40 -5.78 -3.52
C MET A 254 9.92 -5.90 -3.88
N ASP A 255 9.68 -6.54 -5.04
CA ASP A 255 8.36 -6.67 -5.66
C ASP A 255 7.45 -7.73 -5.03
N SER A 256 7.95 -8.71 -4.27
CA SER A 256 7.10 -9.75 -3.68
C SER A 256 6.56 -9.42 -2.28
N ASP A 257 5.39 -9.98 -1.95
CA ASP A 257 4.79 -9.89 -0.61
C ASP A 257 5.68 -10.55 0.46
N ALA A 258 6.40 -11.62 0.12
CA ALA A 258 7.25 -12.35 1.05
C ALA A 258 8.48 -11.51 1.45
N ASP A 259 9.09 -10.81 0.49
CA ASP A 259 10.21 -9.90 0.76
C ASP A 259 9.75 -8.74 1.65
N ARG A 260 8.60 -8.12 1.34
CA ARG A 260 7.99 -7.07 2.17
C ARG A 260 7.66 -7.53 3.58
N ALA A 261 7.19 -8.77 3.76
CA ALA A 261 6.93 -9.33 5.09
C ALA A 261 8.23 -9.54 5.89
N ALA A 262 9.28 -10.09 5.26
CA ALA A 262 10.58 -10.28 5.90
C ALA A 262 11.27 -8.95 6.26
N ILE A 263 11.12 -7.90 5.43
CA ILE A 263 11.53 -6.53 5.77
C ILE A 263 10.83 -6.04 7.04
N LEU A 264 9.51 -6.23 7.15
CA LEU A 264 8.74 -5.75 8.30
C LEU A 264 9.16 -6.43 9.60
N GLU A 265 9.39 -7.76 9.58
CA GLU A 265 9.93 -8.49 10.72
C GLU A 265 11.33 -7.98 11.13
N TRP A 266 12.24 -7.80 10.17
CA TRP A 266 13.57 -7.25 10.42
C TRP A 266 13.53 -5.82 10.98
N LEU A 267 12.66 -4.95 10.42
CA LEU A 267 12.44 -3.60 10.94
C LEU A 267 11.89 -3.62 12.35
N GLU A 268 10.98 -4.53 12.71
CA GLU A 268 10.45 -4.63 14.07
C GLU A 268 11.49 -5.11 15.10
N VAL A 269 12.40 -6.01 14.71
CA VAL A 269 13.58 -6.35 15.52
C VAL A 269 14.48 -5.11 15.71
N GLN A 270 14.83 -4.41 14.63
CA GLN A 270 15.67 -3.20 14.70
C GLN A 270 15.04 -2.06 15.51
N ILE A 271 13.71 -1.87 15.39
CA ILE A 271 12.94 -0.91 16.19
C ILE A 271 12.98 -1.28 17.67
N SER A 272 12.93 -2.56 18.00
CA SER A 272 12.98 -3.06 19.39
C SER A 272 14.37 -2.86 19.99
N GLU A 273 15.43 -3.25 19.27
CA GLU A 273 16.83 -3.01 19.67
C GLU A 273 17.11 -1.50 19.84
N ALA A 274 16.62 -0.66 18.94
CA ALA A 274 16.78 0.79 19.02
C ALA A 274 16.01 1.40 20.21
N LYS A 275 14.81 0.90 20.54
CA LYS A 275 14.02 1.32 21.73
C LYS A 275 14.73 0.96 23.03
N ASP A 276 15.29 -0.25 23.11
CA ASP A 276 16.11 -0.66 24.25
C ASP A 276 17.38 0.19 24.36
N LEU A 277 18.08 0.46 23.26
CA LEU A 277 19.26 1.34 23.27
C LEU A 277 18.89 2.78 23.68
N GLU A 278 17.77 3.34 23.23
CA GLU A 278 17.27 4.64 23.68
C GLU A 278 17.04 4.65 25.20
N PHE A 279 16.30 3.65 25.71
CA PHE A 279 16.01 3.53 27.14
C PHE A 279 17.28 3.40 28.00
N ASN A 280 18.26 2.61 27.55
CA ASN A 280 19.53 2.43 28.24
C ASN A 280 20.43 3.69 28.17
N ARG A 281 20.38 4.45 27.07
CA ARG A 281 21.19 5.68 26.89
C ARG A 281 20.56 6.91 27.55
N LYS A 282 19.25 6.90 27.80
CA LYS A 282 18.48 8.00 28.44
C LYS A 282 19.17 8.64 29.65
N ASP A 283 19.68 7.85 30.58
CA ASP A 283 20.29 8.39 31.82
C ASP A 283 21.62 9.15 31.54
N VAL A 284 22.31 8.86 30.43
CA VAL A 284 23.44 9.66 29.94
C VAL A 284 22.95 10.88 29.18
N LEU A 285 22.00 10.70 28.26
CA LEU A 285 21.44 11.77 27.41
C LEU A 285 20.81 12.90 28.25
N GLU A 286 20.05 12.58 29.30
CA GLU A 286 19.50 13.57 30.23
C GLU A 286 20.58 14.40 30.96
N LYS A 287 21.80 13.86 31.13
CA LYS A 287 22.92 14.59 31.74
C LYS A 287 23.67 15.41 30.68
N MET A 288 23.78 14.90 29.46
CA MET A 288 24.30 15.61 28.29
C MET A 288 23.46 16.87 27.98
N ASP A 289 22.13 16.77 27.90
CA ASP A 289 21.23 17.92 27.69
C ASP A 289 21.41 19.00 28.77
N ARG A 290 21.52 18.61 30.05
CA ARG A 290 21.73 19.54 31.18
C ARG A 290 23.09 20.22 31.13
N TRP A 291 24.13 19.51 30.68
CA TRP A 291 25.46 20.05 30.48
C TRP A 291 25.52 20.98 29.26
N GLN A 292 24.90 20.60 28.15
CA GLN A 292 24.78 21.44 26.95
C GLN A 292 24.03 22.75 27.23
N ALA A 293 22.91 22.71 27.96
CA ALA A 293 22.21 23.93 28.38
C ALA A 293 23.08 24.84 29.29
N ALA A 294 24.00 24.26 30.07
CA ALA A 294 24.96 25.04 30.86
C ALA A 294 26.07 25.67 29.99
N LEU A 295 26.47 25.03 28.88
CA LEU A 295 27.41 25.57 27.89
C LEU A 295 26.77 26.71 27.07
N GLU A 296 25.47 26.59 26.76
CA GLU A 296 24.69 27.66 26.14
C GLU A 296 24.61 28.90 27.07
N GLU A 297 24.33 28.73 28.37
CA GLU A 297 24.44 29.85 29.34
C GLU A 297 25.89 30.32 29.58
N GLU A 298 26.92 29.48 29.43
CA GLU A 298 28.34 29.88 29.50
C GLU A 298 28.68 30.83 28.33
N SER A 299 28.31 30.46 27.10
CA SER A 299 28.54 31.28 25.91
C SER A 299 27.77 32.61 25.95
N TRP A 300 26.50 32.61 26.38
CA TRP A 300 25.72 33.83 26.62
C TRP A 300 26.36 34.72 27.69
N LEU A 301 26.90 34.13 28.76
CA LEU A 301 27.61 34.86 29.81
C LEU A 301 28.96 35.42 29.33
N GLU A 302 29.70 34.72 28.47
CA GLU A 302 30.91 35.25 27.82
C GLU A 302 30.55 36.46 26.94
N GLU A 303 29.54 36.36 26.07
CA GLU A 303 29.08 37.44 25.21
C GLU A 303 28.59 38.66 26.01
N TYR A 304 27.71 38.46 26.99
CA TYR A 304 27.28 39.51 27.92
C TYR A 304 28.43 40.06 28.80
N SER A 305 29.62 39.43 28.78
CA SER A 305 30.84 39.93 29.42
C SER A 305 31.84 40.59 28.47
N ARG A 306 31.69 40.44 27.15
CA ARG A 306 32.44 41.18 26.12
C ARG A 306 31.78 42.52 25.77
N ASN A 307 30.45 42.62 25.90
CA ASN A 307 29.68 43.82 25.58
C ASN A 307 30.01 45.00 26.54
N GLU A 308 30.56 46.09 26.02
CA GLU A 308 30.95 47.26 26.83
C GLU A 308 29.76 48.03 27.42
N ASN A 309 28.60 48.01 26.76
CA ASN A 309 27.37 48.66 27.22
C ASN A 309 26.63 47.90 28.34
N ARG A 310 27.28 46.90 28.96
CA ARG A 310 26.75 45.99 29.99
C ARG A 310 25.92 46.64 31.09
N TYR A 311 26.29 47.86 31.48
CA TYR A 311 25.76 48.59 32.63
C TYR A 311 24.89 49.80 32.26
N ASN A 312 24.44 49.93 31.01
CA ASN A 312 23.49 50.98 30.61
C ASN A 312 22.25 50.95 31.52
N VAL A 313 21.85 52.13 32.03
CA VAL A 313 20.79 52.29 33.04
C VAL A 313 19.41 52.29 32.38
N GLY A 314 19.02 51.13 31.84
CA GLY A 314 17.74 50.89 31.20
C GLY A 314 16.71 50.19 32.09
N LYS A 315 15.44 50.27 31.70
CA LYS A 315 14.38 49.42 32.29
C LYS A 315 14.67 47.97 31.92
N GLY A 316 15.09 47.15 32.89
CA GLY A 316 15.35 45.72 32.73
C GLY A 316 16.76 45.27 33.11
N THR A 317 17.75 46.17 33.25
CA THR A 317 19.16 45.81 33.51
C THR A 317 19.34 44.92 34.75
N HIS A 318 18.54 45.13 35.81
CA HIS A 318 18.52 44.29 37.01
C HIS A 318 18.11 42.82 36.75
N LEU A 319 17.24 42.54 35.77
CA LEU A 319 16.90 41.16 35.40
C LEU A 319 18.04 40.49 34.61
N VAL A 320 18.70 41.24 33.72
CA VAL A 320 19.87 40.75 32.96
C VAL A 320 21.05 40.45 33.90
N LEU A 321 21.30 41.32 34.88
CA LEU A 321 22.28 41.09 35.94
C LEU A 321 21.93 39.84 36.78
N LYS A 322 20.66 39.62 37.11
CA LYS A 322 20.21 38.40 37.80
C LYS A 322 20.32 37.13 36.95
N ARG A 323 20.12 37.19 35.62
CA ARG A 323 20.44 36.06 34.73
C ARG A 323 21.95 35.80 34.73
N ALA A 324 22.77 36.84 34.62
CA ALA A 324 24.23 36.70 34.64
C ALA A 324 24.78 36.16 35.97
N GLU A 325 24.16 36.49 37.10
CA GLU A 325 24.47 35.89 38.41
C GLU A 325 24.11 34.40 38.44
N LYS A 326 22.91 34.03 37.98
CA LYS A 326 22.50 32.62 37.84
C LYS A 326 23.41 31.84 36.89
N ALA A 327 23.75 32.41 35.74
CA ALA A 327 24.66 31.82 34.76
C ALA A 327 26.06 31.62 35.37
N ARG A 328 26.62 32.60 36.10
CA ARG A 328 27.89 32.42 36.85
C ARG A 328 27.82 31.26 37.86
N ALA A 329 26.70 31.12 38.57
CA ALA A 329 26.46 30.06 39.54
C ALA A 329 26.11 28.69 38.91
N LEU A 330 25.87 28.64 37.60
CA LEU A 330 25.78 27.43 36.79
C LEU A 330 27.16 27.08 36.21
N VAL A 331 27.86 28.06 35.65
CA VAL A 331 29.21 27.95 35.08
C VAL A 331 30.26 27.47 36.08
N SER A 332 30.12 27.83 37.36
CA SER A 332 30.96 27.29 38.43
C SER A 332 30.70 25.80 38.76
N LYS A 333 29.54 25.25 38.36
CA LYS A 333 29.14 23.86 38.59
C LYS A 333 29.41 22.95 37.39
N MET A 334 29.67 23.52 36.20
CA MET A 334 29.94 22.77 34.98
C MET A 334 31.04 21.71 35.08
N PRO A 335 32.16 21.90 35.84
CA PRO A 335 33.15 20.83 36.02
C PRO A 335 32.54 19.59 36.68
N VAL A 336 31.79 19.78 37.77
CA VAL A 336 31.10 18.71 38.50
C VAL A 336 30.02 18.04 37.64
N MET A 337 29.39 18.79 36.73
CA MET A 337 28.45 18.24 35.74
C MET A 337 29.15 17.38 34.69
N ALA A 338 30.30 17.81 34.18
CA ALA A 338 31.12 17.06 33.23
C ALA A 338 31.70 15.78 33.87
N GLU A 339 32.23 15.88 35.09
CA GLU A 339 32.72 14.74 35.89
C GLU A 339 31.59 13.72 36.16
N ALA A 340 30.39 14.19 36.53
CA ALA A 340 29.23 13.32 36.78
C ALA A 340 28.64 12.70 35.50
N LEU A 341 28.80 13.36 34.34
CA LEU A 341 28.46 12.80 33.03
C LEU A 341 29.49 11.75 32.61
N MET A 342 30.78 12.07 32.65
CA MET A 342 31.90 11.16 32.36
C MET A 342 31.83 9.89 33.20
N ALA A 343 31.63 10.00 34.52
CA ALA A 343 31.47 8.84 35.40
C ALA A 343 30.26 7.96 35.05
N LYS A 344 29.20 8.54 34.47
CA LYS A 344 28.02 7.82 33.99
C LYS A 344 28.21 7.18 32.61
N VAL A 345 29.00 7.81 31.73
CA VAL A 345 29.44 7.20 30.48
C VAL A 345 30.33 5.99 30.77
N VAL A 346 31.37 6.12 31.59
CA VAL A 346 32.26 5.01 31.98
C VAL A 346 31.49 3.84 32.61
N ALA A 347 30.44 4.13 33.40
CA ALA A 347 29.57 3.08 33.93
C ALA A 347 28.81 2.34 32.81
N TRP A 348 28.18 3.08 31.89
CA TRP A 348 27.45 2.51 30.74
C TRP A 348 28.36 1.69 29.82
N GLU A 349 29.55 2.20 29.49
CA GLU A 349 30.53 1.49 28.66
C GLU A 349 31.00 0.19 29.32
N LYS A 350 31.22 0.21 30.64
CA LYS A 350 31.58 -0.98 31.42
C LYS A 350 30.45 -2.00 31.51
N GLU A 351 29.20 -1.56 31.58
CA GLU A 351 28.02 -2.42 31.59
C GLU A 351 27.72 -3.05 30.21
N ARG A 352 28.10 -2.38 29.12
CA ARG A 352 27.79 -2.79 27.73
C ARG A 352 28.97 -3.35 26.93
N GLY A 353 30.21 -3.11 27.35
CA GLY A 353 31.42 -3.54 26.64
C GLY A 353 31.73 -2.78 25.35
N ALA A 354 31.04 -1.66 25.10
CA ALA A 354 31.16 -0.83 23.90
C ALA A 354 31.32 0.65 24.26
N LYS A 355 31.96 1.44 23.40
CA LYS A 355 32.10 2.90 23.57
C LYS A 355 30.75 3.61 23.49
N PHE A 356 30.58 4.71 24.22
CA PHE A 356 29.43 5.59 24.07
C PHE A 356 29.70 6.63 22.97
N GLU A 357 29.18 6.36 21.79
CA GLU A 357 29.09 7.35 20.71
C GLU A 357 27.88 8.28 20.92
N TYR A 358 28.01 9.54 20.50
CA TYR A 358 26.98 10.57 20.53
C TYR A 358 27.07 11.38 19.23
N ASP A 359 26.02 11.37 18.41
CA ASP A 359 26.01 12.01 17.07
C ASP A 359 27.24 11.64 16.19
N GLY A 360 27.84 10.45 16.41
CA GLY A 360 29.02 9.94 15.70
C GLY A 360 30.39 10.21 16.35
N GLU A 361 30.47 11.02 17.42
CA GLU A 361 31.72 11.27 18.17
C GLU A 361 31.73 10.49 19.51
N VAL A 362 32.89 10.03 19.97
CA VAL A 362 33.01 9.30 21.25
C VAL A 362 32.89 10.28 22.42
N LEU A 363 31.87 10.10 23.26
CA LEU A 363 31.49 11.11 24.26
C LEU A 363 32.53 11.30 25.37
N LEU A 364 33.33 10.28 25.72
CA LEU A 364 34.45 10.46 26.66
C LEU A 364 35.53 11.39 26.10
N ASP A 365 35.93 11.16 24.86
CA ASP A 365 37.00 11.91 24.20
C ASP A 365 36.61 13.42 24.11
N VAL A 366 35.35 13.71 23.77
CA VAL A 366 34.76 15.08 23.75
C VAL A 366 34.75 15.74 25.14
N LEU A 367 34.53 14.97 26.22
CA LEU A 367 34.50 15.49 27.59
C LEU A 367 35.90 15.76 28.15
N ASP A 368 36.88 14.93 27.81
CA ASP A 368 38.28 15.17 28.16
C ASP A 368 38.85 16.39 27.41
N ASP A 369 38.54 16.54 26.12
CA ASP A 369 38.93 17.74 25.35
C ASP A 369 38.30 19.02 25.90
N TYR A 370 37.02 19.01 26.30
CA TYR A 370 36.43 20.12 27.05
C TYR A 370 37.18 20.41 28.36
N GLY A 371 37.50 19.36 29.12
CA GLY A 371 38.29 19.45 30.34
C GLY A 371 39.66 20.09 30.11
N ASN A 372 40.32 19.77 29.01
CA ASN A 372 41.62 20.29 28.62
C ASN A 372 41.55 21.76 28.16
N ALA A 373 40.61 22.09 27.27
CA ALA A 373 40.36 23.46 26.83
C ALA A 373 39.98 24.39 28.00
N ARG A 374 39.25 23.88 29.00
CA ARG A 374 38.91 24.65 30.22
C ARG A 374 40.14 24.90 31.11
N LYS A 375 41.02 23.90 31.29
CA LYS A 375 42.31 24.07 31.99
C LYS A 375 43.19 25.11 31.28
N GLU A 376 43.24 25.09 29.95
CA GLU A 376 43.99 26.08 29.16
C GLU A 376 43.42 27.50 29.31
N LYS A 377 42.10 27.68 29.15
CA LYS A 377 41.42 28.97 29.39
C LYS A 377 41.76 29.55 30.78
N GLU A 378 41.85 28.71 31.82
CA GLU A 378 42.23 29.18 33.16
C GLU A 378 43.73 29.51 33.29
N GLN A 379 44.62 28.67 32.74
CA GLN A 379 46.06 28.95 32.72
C GLN A 379 46.35 30.25 31.97
N GLU A 380 45.73 30.49 30.82
CA GLU A 380 45.92 31.71 30.04
C GLU A 380 45.44 32.96 30.80
N ARG A 381 44.27 32.88 31.47
CA ARG A 381 43.81 33.95 32.37
C ARG A 381 44.74 34.16 33.57
N LYS A 382 45.50 33.15 34.00
CA LYS A 382 46.57 33.30 35.01
C LYS A 382 47.79 34.00 34.40
N ARG A 383 48.29 33.57 33.24
CA ARG A 383 49.39 34.24 32.50
C ARG A 383 49.10 35.73 32.30
N GLN A 384 47.89 36.08 31.85
CA GLN A 384 47.46 37.48 31.68
C GLN A 384 47.39 38.29 32.98
N ARG A 385 47.02 37.66 34.12
CA ARG A 385 47.07 38.32 35.44
C ARG A 385 48.50 38.59 35.87
N ASP A 386 49.40 37.63 35.68
CA ASP A 386 50.80 37.74 36.09
C ASP A 386 51.59 38.68 35.16
N GLN A 387 51.26 38.74 33.87
CA GLN A 387 51.74 39.76 32.93
C GLN A 387 51.23 41.16 33.30
N ARG A 388 49.95 41.32 33.67
CA ARG A 388 49.41 42.60 34.18
C ARG A 388 50.08 43.03 35.48
N ARG A 389 50.38 42.09 36.39
CA ARG A 389 51.16 42.35 37.61
C ARG A 389 52.57 42.84 37.29
N LEU A 390 53.27 42.19 36.34
CA LEU A 390 54.61 42.61 35.91
C LEU A 390 54.60 44.00 35.29
N LEU A 391 53.64 44.29 34.40
CA LEU A 391 53.46 45.63 33.82
C LEU A 391 53.17 46.69 34.90
N GLN A 392 52.31 46.37 35.87
CA GLN A 392 51.99 47.26 37.00
C GLN A 392 53.20 47.46 37.93
N GLN A 393 54.05 46.44 38.09
CA GLN A 393 55.29 46.54 38.87
C GLN A 393 56.35 47.39 38.17
N VAL A 394 56.49 47.27 36.85
CA VAL A 394 57.38 48.13 36.04
C VAL A 394 56.89 49.58 36.05
N GLN A 395 55.59 49.82 35.90
CA GLN A 395 54.99 51.15 36.03
C GLN A 395 55.17 51.73 37.44
N GLY A 396 55.01 50.91 38.49
CA GLY A 396 55.26 51.30 39.87
C GLY A 396 56.73 51.61 40.16
N ALA A 397 57.67 50.90 39.54
CA ALA A 397 59.10 51.16 39.65
C ALA A 397 59.49 52.46 38.92
N ALA A 398 58.94 52.72 37.73
CA ALA A 398 59.12 53.99 37.02
C ALA A 398 58.59 55.18 37.84
N ALA A 399 57.38 55.05 38.41
CA ALA A 399 56.77 56.06 39.29
C ALA A 399 57.44 56.18 40.69
N ALA A 400 58.39 55.30 41.01
CA ALA A 400 59.26 55.42 42.19
C ALA A 400 60.61 56.08 41.83
N ALA A 401 61.17 55.77 40.66
CA ALA A 401 62.38 56.42 40.14
C ALA A 401 62.17 57.91 39.86
N ASP A 402 60.98 58.30 39.40
CA ASP A 402 60.56 59.69 39.17
C ASP A 402 60.24 60.47 40.47
N ARG A 403 60.59 59.92 41.65
CA ARG A 403 60.14 60.41 42.96
C ARG A 403 61.26 60.73 43.95
N ASP A 404 62.51 60.67 43.53
CA ASP A 404 63.69 60.81 44.40
C ASP A 404 64.30 62.24 44.41
N VAL A 405 63.45 63.27 44.31
CA VAL A 405 63.83 64.69 44.55
C VAL A 405 62.76 65.43 45.35
N SER A 406 63.10 65.74 46.60
CA SER A 406 62.50 66.76 47.49
C SER A 406 61.04 66.59 48.01
N SER A 407 60.90 66.84 49.32
CA SER A 407 59.63 67.06 50.05
C SER A 407 59.75 68.37 50.87
N PRO A 408 58.63 69.03 51.24
CA PRO A 408 58.33 69.10 52.69
C PRO A 408 56.84 69.16 53.13
N VAL A 409 56.55 68.57 54.29
CA VAL A 409 55.81 69.09 55.49
C VAL A 409 54.94 70.37 55.30
N ALA A 410 53.67 70.51 55.74
CA ALA A 410 52.62 69.63 56.33
C ALA A 410 51.22 70.30 56.10
N HIS A 411 50.09 70.25 56.86
CA HIS A 411 49.69 69.92 58.25
C HIS A 411 48.21 69.42 58.32
N PRO A 412 47.72 68.79 59.42
CA PRO A 412 46.39 68.16 59.52
C PRO A 412 45.36 68.85 60.46
N PRO A 413 44.04 68.62 60.24
CA PRO A 413 43.06 68.57 61.34
C PRO A 413 42.09 67.34 61.18
N PRO A 414 41.02 67.17 62.01
CA PRO A 414 41.13 66.50 63.30
C PRO A 414 40.25 65.24 63.43
N LYS A 415 40.49 64.44 64.47
CA LYS A 415 39.70 63.23 64.81
C LYS A 415 38.45 63.58 65.61
N ASN A 416 37.36 62.84 65.39
CA ASN A 416 36.33 62.64 66.42
C ASN A 416 35.82 61.18 66.38
N ILE A 417 35.40 60.64 67.52
CA ILE A 417 35.16 59.21 67.74
C ILE A 417 33.73 59.01 68.24
N LYS A 418 33.02 58.00 67.70
CA LYS A 418 32.06 57.16 68.43
C LYS A 418 31.64 55.93 67.61
N ASN A 419 31.98 54.75 68.13
CA ASN A 419 31.42 53.49 67.66
C ASN A 419 30.01 53.32 68.23
N VAL A 420 29.06 52.81 67.45
CA VAL A 420 27.84 52.16 67.98
C VAL A 420 27.59 50.89 67.18
N THR A 421 27.84 49.74 67.81
CA THR A 421 27.37 48.43 67.32
C THR A 421 25.95 48.21 67.81
N ARG A 422 25.01 47.90 66.90
CA ARG A 422 23.75 47.21 67.25
C ARG A 422 23.33 46.21 66.18
N THR A 423 23.00 45.00 66.65
CA THR A 423 22.38 43.90 65.90
C THR A 423 20.89 43.82 66.21
N LEU A 424 20.04 43.70 65.18
CA LEU A 424 18.69 43.08 65.11
C LEU A 424 18.36 43.00 63.60
N SER A 425 17.85 41.96 62.94
CA SER A 425 17.07 40.74 63.28
C SER A 425 15.54 40.93 63.31
N MET A 426 14.83 40.15 62.45
CA MET A 426 13.37 40.15 62.15
C MET A 426 12.87 41.49 61.55
N GLY A 427 11.87 41.60 60.65
CA GLY A 427 10.75 40.73 60.24
C GLY A 427 9.43 41.51 60.47
N GLY A 428 8.38 41.51 59.65
CA GLY A 428 8.09 40.92 58.33
C GLY A 428 6.68 41.34 57.85
N ASN A 429 6.23 40.87 56.67
CA ASN A 429 4.88 41.11 56.07
C ASN A 429 4.55 42.59 55.70
N ASN A 430 3.53 42.91 54.88
CA ASN A 430 2.39 42.12 54.38
C ASN A 430 1.95 42.53 52.94
N THR A 431 1.22 41.64 52.23
CA THR A 431 0.10 41.84 51.25
C THR A 431 0.02 43.09 50.33
N SER A 432 -0.50 43.05 49.08
CA SER A 432 -1.36 42.08 48.38
C SER A 432 -1.43 42.33 46.85
N GLY A 433 -1.85 41.31 46.09
CA GLY A 433 -2.38 41.45 44.72
C GLY A 433 -1.36 41.14 43.61
N GLY A 434 -1.71 40.44 42.52
CA GLY A 434 -3.01 39.87 42.15
C GLY A 434 -3.37 40.18 40.70
N GLY A 435 -2.87 39.39 39.75
CA GLY A 435 -3.15 39.59 38.32
C GLY A 435 -2.61 38.46 37.47
N SER A 436 -3.49 37.57 37.02
CA SER A 436 -3.14 36.45 36.12
C SER A 436 -3.41 36.84 34.67
N ALA A 437 -2.45 36.58 33.77
CA ALA A 437 -2.62 36.75 32.33
C ALA A 437 -1.90 35.62 31.58
N ARG A 438 -2.68 34.71 31.00
CA ARG A 438 -2.17 33.70 30.05
C ARG A 438 -1.73 34.37 28.75
N LYS A 439 -0.59 33.96 28.18
CA LYS A 439 -0.36 33.99 26.73
C LYS A 439 0.34 32.70 26.31
N ALA A 440 -0.06 32.18 25.15
CA ALA A 440 0.53 30.98 24.55
C ALA A 440 1.88 31.31 23.91
N ALA A 441 2.73 30.29 23.77
CA ALA A 441 3.95 30.37 22.98
C ALA A 441 3.69 29.83 21.56
N PRO A 442 4.08 30.54 20.48
CA PRO A 442 4.29 29.90 19.19
C PRO A 442 5.58 29.06 19.23
N ALA A 443 5.66 28.03 18.39
CA ALA A 443 6.87 27.22 18.28
C ALA A 443 8.05 28.05 17.73
N ALA A 444 9.23 27.87 18.31
CA ALA A 444 10.49 28.39 17.79
C ALA A 444 11.41 27.21 17.47
N ALA A 445 11.98 27.19 16.26
CA ALA A 445 12.98 26.18 15.89
C ALA A 445 14.22 26.31 16.78
N ARG A 446 14.79 25.18 17.21
CA ARG A 446 16.05 25.17 18.00
C ARG A 446 17.20 25.64 17.09
N PRO A 447 18.05 26.59 17.53
CA PRO A 447 19.29 26.89 16.82
C PRO A 447 20.28 25.72 16.91
N GLY A 448 21.20 25.64 15.95
CA GLY A 448 22.16 24.52 15.83
C GLY A 448 23.25 24.48 16.91
N THR A 449 24.10 23.45 16.83
CA THR A 449 25.08 23.10 17.87
C THR A 449 26.02 24.26 18.27
N PRO A 450 26.34 24.39 19.58
CA PRO A 450 27.24 25.42 20.09
C PRO A 450 28.67 25.22 19.59
N SER A 451 29.44 26.31 19.48
CA SER A 451 30.67 26.37 18.66
C SER A 451 31.85 25.50 19.12
N PHE A 452 31.77 24.84 20.27
CA PHE A 452 32.80 23.89 20.72
C PHE A 452 32.48 22.43 20.30
N LEU A 453 31.24 22.13 19.87
CA LEU A 453 30.82 20.87 19.22
C LEU A 453 30.83 21.02 17.68
N LYS A 454 31.79 21.78 17.15
CA LYS A 454 31.96 22.01 15.71
C LYS A 454 33.38 21.69 15.29
N SER A 455 33.66 20.40 15.19
CA SER A 455 34.89 19.83 14.67
C SER A 455 35.21 20.43 13.29
N PRO A 456 36.42 21.00 13.07
CA PRO A 456 36.70 21.92 11.95
C PRO A 456 36.89 21.23 10.58
N LEU A 457 36.50 19.96 10.44
CA LEU A 457 36.83 19.13 9.28
C LEU A 457 35.71 19.02 8.22
N SER A 458 34.47 19.43 8.53
CA SER A 458 33.31 19.32 7.61
C SER A 458 33.27 20.40 6.51
N ALA A 459 34.43 20.91 6.09
CA ALA A 459 34.56 22.02 5.13
C ALA A 459 35.51 21.68 3.95
N ARG A 460 35.77 20.39 3.67
CA ARG A 460 36.76 20.00 2.64
C ARG A 460 36.45 18.74 1.81
N ARG A 461 35.18 18.52 1.46
CA ARG A 461 34.75 17.72 0.28
C ARG A 461 33.50 18.37 -0.33
N GLY A 462 33.45 18.46 -1.66
CA GLY A 462 32.43 19.23 -2.39
C GLY A 462 33.07 20.37 -3.20
N GLY A 463 33.65 20.03 -4.36
CA GLY A 463 34.46 20.94 -5.16
C GLY A 463 35.13 20.26 -6.36
N SER A 464 34.37 19.45 -7.09
CA SER A 464 34.75 18.91 -8.39
C SER A 464 34.47 19.98 -9.46
N ASP A 465 35.53 20.49 -10.07
CA ASP A 465 35.49 21.54 -11.08
C ASP A 465 35.36 20.93 -12.48
N GLU A 466 34.17 21.06 -13.10
CA GLU A 466 33.94 20.77 -14.52
C GLU A 466 33.34 22.00 -15.23
N GLY A 467 34.08 23.12 -15.20
CA GLY A 467 33.80 24.30 -16.01
C GLY A 467 34.06 24.06 -17.51
N HIS A 468 33.02 23.66 -18.24
CA HIS A 468 33.03 23.34 -19.67
C HIS A 468 33.72 24.45 -20.53
N MET A 469 34.78 24.09 -21.28
CA MET A 469 35.45 25.03 -22.19
C MET A 469 34.62 25.26 -23.46
N MET A 470 34.41 26.53 -23.80
CA MET A 470 33.80 26.93 -25.08
C MET A 470 34.78 26.66 -26.23
N ALA A 471 34.46 25.71 -27.10
CA ALA A 471 35.08 25.56 -28.41
C ALA A 471 34.17 26.18 -29.48
N SER A 472 34.59 27.32 -30.05
CA SER A 472 33.92 27.94 -31.18
C SER A 472 34.52 27.42 -32.48
N GLU A 473 33.77 26.66 -33.26
CA GLU A 473 34.08 26.49 -34.69
C GLU A 473 32.81 26.22 -35.51
N SER A 474 32.58 27.08 -36.49
CA SER A 474 31.60 26.87 -37.56
C SER A 474 32.37 26.65 -38.85
N PHE A 475 32.03 25.64 -39.65
CA PHE A 475 31.95 25.76 -41.11
C PHE A 475 31.27 24.52 -41.73
N GLU A 476 30.61 24.74 -42.88
CA GLU A 476 29.98 23.78 -43.81
C GLU A 476 29.02 22.71 -43.24
#